data_AF-A0A730K4N8-F1
#
_entry.id   AF-A0A730K4N8-F1
#
_cell.length_a   1.000
_cell.length_b   1.000
_cell.length_c   1.000
_cell.angle_alpha   90.00
_cell.angle_beta   90.00
_cell.angle_gamma   90.00
#
_symmetry.space_group_name_H-M   'P 1'
#
loop_
_entity.id
_entity.type
_entity.pdbx_description
1 polymer ?
#
loop_
_entity_poly.entity_id
_entity_poly.type
_entity_poly.pdbx_seq_one_letter_code
_entity_poly.pdbx_strand_id
1 'polypeptide(L)'
;MQKPKKLFNNTDHIRSEIMQGLVYAGMGKIHALTAYCAVYRTIKSGVQTVIVSGGGSGHEPTFAGFVGEGGIDACALGEVFTSPSPDQIIEASRAVHQGSGAKPRDKTMVDALAAAAEQANTDVALQLPEALSRCAQAAMAGTERTCTMTARFGRAKNLGERAIGHCDPGAVSMALILQFMAEFAHQD
;
A
#
# COMPACT_ATOMS: atom_id res chain seq x y z
N MET A 1 39.36 2.83 -21.34
CA MET A 1 38.18 3.70 -21.56
C MET A 1 37.72 4.23 -20.21
N GLN A 2 37.67 5.55 -20.02
CA GLN A 2 36.99 6.10 -18.84
C GLN A 2 35.53 5.63 -18.88
N LYS A 3 34.97 5.17 -17.75
CA LYS A 3 33.53 4.89 -17.67
C LYS A 3 32.78 6.14 -18.14
N PRO A 4 31.79 6.01 -19.05
CA PRO A 4 31.00 7.17 -19.46
C PRO A 4 30.41 7.83 -18.22
N LYS A 5 30.50 9.16 -18.17
CA LYS A 5 29.83 9.95 -17.13
C LYS A 5 28.33 9.77 -17.32
N LYS A 6 27.59 9.53 -16.23
CA LYS A 6 26.13 9.36 -16.26
C LYS A 6 25.49 10.68 -16.76
N LEU A 7 24.42 10.57 -17.54
CA LEU A 7 23.68 11.73 -18.06
C LEU A 7 22.60 12.15 -17.07
N PHE A 8 22.92 13.05 -16.16
CA PHE A 8 21.99 13.66 -15.20
C PHE A 8 22.17 15.17 -15.19
N ASN A 9 21.10 15.92 -14.91
CA ASN A 9 21.21 17.36 -14.69
C ASN A 9 21.67 17.65 -13.25
N ASN A 10 20.87 17.22 -12.27
CA ASN A 10 21.20 17.29 -10.85
C ASN A 10 20.92 15.94 -10.16
N THR A 11 21.89 15.43 -9.40
CA THR A 11 21.78 14.16 -8.67
C THR A 11 20.70 14.17 -7.59
N ASP A 12 20.38 15.34 -7.04
CA ASP A 12 19.35 15.48 -6.00
C ASP A 12 17.94 15.37 -6.56
N HIS A 13 17.79 15.49 -7.89
CA HIS A 13 16.50 15.55 -8.58
C HIS A 13 16.28 14.35 -9.52
N ILE A 14 17.11 13.30 -9.44
CA ILE A 14 17.06 12.17 -10.38
C ILE A 14 15.64 11.61 -10.50
N ARG A 15 15.00 11.28 -9.37
CA ARG A 15 13.66 10.65 -9.38
C ARG A 15 12.58 11.58 -9.93
N SER A 16 12.65 12.88 -9.65
CA SER A 16 11.64 13.83 -10.10
C SER A 16 11.80 14.15 -11.59
N GLU A 17 13.03 14.21 -12.10
CA GLU A 17 13.31 14.33 -13.53
C GLU A 17 12.88 13.07 -14.30
N ILE A 18 13.12 11.87 -13.75
CA ILE A 18 12.61 10.60 -14.30
C ILE A 18 11.08 10.62 -14.38
N MET A 19 10.40 11.01 -13.28
CA MET A 19 8.94 11.12 -13.24
C MET A 19 8.42 12.08 -14.31
N GLN A 20 9.04 13.24 -14.48
CA GLN A 20 8.69 14.21 -15.52
C GLN A 20 8.86 13.62 -16.92
N GLY A 21 9.97 12.92 -17.18
CA GLY A 21 10.22 12.23 -18.43
C GLY A 21 9.15 11.16 -18.73
N LEU A 22 8.74 10.40 -17.71
CA LEU A 22 7.68 9.39 -17.84
C LEU A 22 6.31 10.02 -18.15
N VAL A 23 5.94 11.10 -17.46
CA VAL A 23 4.70 11.84 -17.75
C VAL A 23 4.71 12.42 -19.16
N TYR A 24 5.84 13.00 -19.58
CA TYR A 24 6.02 13.51 -20.94
C TYR A 24 5.85 12.39 -21.98
N ALA A 25 6.53 11.25 -21.78
CA ALA A 25 6.41 10.08 -22.66
C ALA A 25 4.99 9.46 -22.64
N GLY A 26 4.26 9.63 -21.54
CA GLY A 26 2.88 9.17 -21.38
C GLY A 26 1.86 9.91 -22.23
N MET A 27 2.22 11.03 -22.88
CA MET A 27 1.37 11.79 -23.82
C MET A 27 -0.05 12.05 -23.29
N GLY A 28 -0.15 12.51 -22.03
CA GLY A 28 -1.42 12.83 -21.37
C GLY A 28 -2.20 11.64 -20.77
N LYS A 29 -1.66 10.41 -20.88
CA LYS A 29 -2.26 9.21 -20.26
C LYS A 29 -1.70 8.89 -18.88
N ILE A 30 -0.53 9.43 -18.56
CA ILE A 30 0.15 9.31 -17.26
C ILE A 30 0.23 10.69 -16.64
N HIS A 31 -0.10 10.79 -15.36
CA HIS A 31 -0.15 12.02 -14.58
C HIS A 31 0.81 11.91 -13.40
N ALA A 32 1.38 13.03 -12.98
CA ALA A 32 2.23 13.11 -11.79
C ALA A 32 1.43 13.51 -10.55
N LEU A 33 1.82 12.95 -9.42
CA LEU A 33 1.63 13.50 -8.07
C LEU A 33 2.95 14.08 -7.62
N THR A 34 3.25 15.31 -8.06
CA THR A 34 4.57 15.93 -7.90
C THR A 34 5.04 16.00 -6.45
N ALA A 35 4.13 16.32 -5.52
CA ALA A 35 4.44 16.42 -4.08
C ALA A 35 4.92 15.10 -3.45
N TYR A 36 4.55 13.97 -4.06
CA TYR A 36 4.81 12.63 -3.54
C TYR A 36 5.70 11.80 -4.47
N CYS A 37 6.27 12.40 -5.51
CA CYS A 37 7.08 11.73 -6.53
C CYS A 37 6.46 10.38 -6.96
N ALA A 38 5.21 10.43 -7.41
CA ALA A 38 4.46 9.27 -7.87
C ALA A 38 3.78 9.57 -9.20
N VAL A 39 3.45 8.52 -9.96
CA VAL A 39 2.68 8.62 -11.20
C VAL A 39 1.45 7.74 -11.14
N TYR A 40 0.43 8.10 -11.90
CA TYR A 40 -0.76 7.29 -12.08
C TYR A 40 -1.33 7.48 -13.48
N ARG A 41 -2.07 6.49 -13.97
CA ARG A 41 -2.79 6.62 -15.24
C ARG A 41 -4.20 7.15 -15.02
N THR A 42 -4.83 7.66 -16.08
CA THR A 42 -6.29 7.90 -16.06
C THR A 42 -7.03 6.58 -15.85
N ILE A 43 -7.85 6.51 -14.80
CA ILE A 43 -8.71 5.35 -14.49
C ILE A 43 -10.08 5.54 -15.12
N LYS A 44 -10.58 4.48 -15.79
CA LYS A 44 -11.94 4.47 -16.35
C LYS A 44 -12.95 4.28 -15.21
N SER A 45 -14.11 4.94 -15.31
CA SER A 45 -15.20 4.76 -14.34
C SER A 45 -15.65 3.29 -14.28
N GLY A 46 -16.03 2.83 -13.10
CA GLY A 46 -16.50 1.46 -12.87
C GLY A 46 -15.40 0.42 -12.64
N VAL A 47 -14.12 0.80 -12.68
CA VAL A 47 -13.01 -0.07 -12.28
C VAL A 47 -13.10 -0.35 -10.77
N GLN A 48 -13.26 -1.62 -10.39
CA GLN A 48 -13.39 -2.02 -8.99
C GLN A 48 -12.06 -2.28 -8.29
N THR A 49 -11.07 -2.77 -9.05
CA THR A 49 -9.76 -3.19 -8.56
C THR A 49 -8.70 -2.38 -9.26
N VAL A 50 -7.74 -1.88 -8.47
CA VAL A 50 -6.57 -1.18 -8.98
C VAL A 50 -5.29 -1.84 -8.51
N ILE A 51 -4.22 -1.70 -9.30
CA ILE A 51 -2.89 -2.19 -9.02
C ILE A 51 -1.99 -1.00 -8.69
N VAL A 52 -1.58 -0.90 -7.44
CA VAL A 52 -0.61 0.09 -6.98
C VAL A 52 0.70 -0.62 -6.72
N SER A 53 1.80 -0.02 -7.15
CA SER A 53 3.15 -0.50 -6.89
C SER A 53 4.06 0.63 -6.45
N GLY A 54 5.32 0.31 -6.15
CA GLY A 54 6.37 1.28 -5.93
C GLY A 54 7.70 0.59 -5.73
N GLY A 55 8.77 1.37 -5.78
CA GLY A 55 10.12 0.86 -5.57
C GLY A 55 11.15 1.98 -5.56
N GLY A 56 12.38 1.63 -5.19
CA GLY A 56 13.49 2.59 -5.27
C GLY A 56 13.89 2.89 -6.70
N SER A 57 14.14 4.16 -6.97
CA SER A 57 14.59 4.65 -8.27
C SER A 57 15.94 4.03 -8.63
N GLY A 58 16.28 4.00 -9.92
CA GLY A 58 17.48 3.36 -10.46
C GLY A 58 17.25 1.96 -11.01
N HIS A 59 16.02 1.46 -10.95
CA HIS A 59 15.59 0.21 -11.58
C HIS A 59 14.68 0.44 -12.78
N GLU A 60 14.53 1.68 -13.25
CA GLU A 60 13.70 2.00 -14.40
C GLU A 60 14.11 1.14 -15.61
N PRO A 61 13.14 0.55 -16.34
CA PRO A 61 11.70 0.84 -16.32
C PRO A 61 10.87 0.11 -15.24
N THR A 62 11.47 -0.64 -14.31
CA THR A 62 10.73 -1.46 -13.34
C THR A 62 9.72 -0.64 -12.52
N PHE A 63 8.54 -1.22 -12.34
CA PHE A 63 7.32 -0.61 -11.79
C PHE A 63 6.77 0.57 -12.61
N ALA A 64 7.46 1.72 -12.62
CA ALA A 64 6.92 2.96 -13.18
C ALA A 64 6.70 2.87 -14.70
N GLY A 65 7.55 2.14 -15.43
CA GLY A 65 7.39 1.90 -16.87
C GLY A 65 6.23 0.96 -17.22
N PHE A 66 5.67 0.24 -16.24
CA PHE A 66 4.47 -0.58 -16.43
C PHE A 66 3.17 0.17 -16.08
N VAL A 67 3.25 1.47 -15.77
CA VAL A 67 2.06 2.29 -15.50
C VAL A 67 1.31 2.53 -16.80
N GLY A 68 0.10 1.99 -16.90
CA GLY A 68 -0.67 2.00 -18.13
C GLY A 68 -1.85 1.03 -18.12
N GLU A 69 -2.69 1.10 -19.16
CA GLU A 69 -3.84 0.20 -19.29
C GLU A 69 -3.38 -1.25 -19.38
N GLY A 70 -3.98 -2.13 -18.55
CA GLY A 70 -3.60 -3.54 -18.44
C GLY A 70 -2.36 -3.81 -17.58
N GLY A 71 -1.71 -2.76 -17.05
CA GLY A 71 -0.56 -2.84 -16.17
C GLY A 71 -0.82 -2.25 -14.78
N ILE A 72 0.13 -1.46 -14.28
CA ILE A 72 0.04 -0.76 -13.00
C ILE A 72 -0.81 0.51 -13.16
N ASP A 73 -1.64 0.80 -12.17
CA ASP A 73 -2.52 1.97 -12.15
C ASP A 73 -1.84 3.19 -11.52
N ALA A 74 -1.07 2.98 -10.45
CA ALA A 74 -0.23 4.00 -9.83
C ALA A 74 1.10 3.41 -9.34
N CYS A 75 2.16 4.21 -9.42
CA CYS A 75 3.49 3.84 -8.97
C CYS A 75 4.12 4.96 -8.15
N ALA A 76 4.55 4.66 -6.92
CA ALA A 76 5.38 5.55 -6.12
C ALA A 76 6.88 5.35 -6.44
N LEU A 77 7.61 6.43 -6.69
CA LEU A 77 9.04 6.40 -6.97
C LEU A 77 9.81 6.82 -5.71
N GLY A 78 10.47 5.85 -5.08
CA GLY A 78 11.32 6.08 -3.91
C GLY A 78 12.63 6.78 -4.28
N GLU A 79 13.45 7.08 -3.27
CA GLU A 79 14.82 7.54 -3.55
C GLU A 79 15.62 6.48 -4.31
N VAL A 80 16.78 6.87 -4.85
CA VAL A 80 17.66 5.94 -5.56
C VAL A 80 18.02 4.78 -4.63
N PHE A 81 17.68 3.56 -5.04
CA PHE A 81 17.86 2.30 -4.29
C PHE A 81 17.19 2.23 -2.91
N THR A 82 16.18 3.07 -2.64
CA THR A 82 15.45 3.08 -1.36
C THR A 82 13.95 3.00 -1.60
N SER A 83 13.23 2.23 -0.79
CA SER A 83 11.77 2.13 -0.87
C SER A 83 11.08 3.50 -0.78
N PRO A 84 9.92 3.69 -1.43
CA PRO A 84 9.09 4.87 -1.22
C PRO A 84 8.64 4.98 0.23
N SER A 85 8.38 6.21 0.70
CA SER A 85 7.80 6.41 2.03
C SER A 85 6.34 5.92 2.07
N PRO A 86 5.78 5.64 3.26
CA PRO A 86 4.37 5.29 3.41
C PRO A 86 3.43 6.33 2.79
N ASP A 87 3.72 7.61 2.97
CA ASP A 87 2.91 8.70 2.41
C ASP A 87 2.86 8.65 0.88
N GLN A 88 3.99 8.35 0.22
CA GLN A 88 4.00 8.22 -1.24
C GLN A 88 3.08 7.10 -1.72
N ILE A 89 3.10 5.94 -1.04
CA ILE A 89 2.26 4.79 -1.38
C ILE A 89 0.78 5.10 -1.11
N ILE A 90 0.48 5.75 0.01
CA ILE A 90 -0.87 6.15 0.40
C ILE A 90 -1.46 7.12 -0.64
N GLU A 91 -0.71 8.14 -1.03
CA GLU A 91 -1.18 9.14 -1.99
C GLU A 91 -1.30 8.58 -3.41
N ALA A 92 -0.35 7.74 -3.83
CA ALA A 92 -0.47 6.98 -5.07
C ALA A 92 -1.74 6.12 -5.07
N SER A 93 -2.05 5.45 -3.96
CA SER A 93 -3.27 4.65 -3.81
C SER A 93 -4.54 5.50 -3.86
N ARG A 94 -4.55 6.66 -3.18
CA ARG A 94 -5.68 7.60 -3.17
C ARG A 94 -5.99 8.13 -4.56
N ALA A 95 -4.96 8.44 -5.36
CA ALA A 95 -5.14 8.99 -6.70
C ALA A 95 -5.86 8.04 -7.68
N VAL A 96 -5.81 6.73 -7.43
CA VAL A 96 -6.49 5.73 -8.27
C VAL A 96 -7.68 5.07 -7.61
N HIS A 97 -7.94 5.34 -6.33
CA HIS A 97 -9.07 4.76 -5.61
C HIS A 97 -10.43 5.20 -6.18
N GLN A 98 -11.28 4.24 -6.57
CA GLN A 98 -12.57 4.49 -7.21
C GLN A 98 -13.78 4.40 -6.25
N GLY A 99 -13.55 4.43 -4.94
CA GLY A 99 -14.62 4.30 -3.93
C GLY A 99 -15.16 2.88 -3.73
N SER A 100 -14.59 1.91 -4.44
CA SER A 100 -14.86 0.48 -4.33
C SER A 100 -13.84 -0.24 -3.45
N GLY A 101 -14.17 -1.46 -3.02
CA GLY A 101 -13.31 -2.30 -2.19
C GLY A 101 -13.87 -2.54 -0.79
N ALA A 102 -13.13 -3.32 0.00
CA ALA A 102 -13.50 -3.64 1.37
C ALA A 102 -13.23 -2.45 2.31
N LYS A 103 -14.08 -2.29 3.31
CA LYS A 103 -14.00 -1.27 4.35
C LYS A 103 -13.96 -1.92 5.73
N PRO A 104 -13.58 -1.19 6.78
CA PRO A 104 -13.80 -1.67 8.15
C PRO A 104 -15.26 -2.09 8.34
N ARG A 105 -15.47 -3.21 9.03
CA ARG A 105 -16.74 -3.91 9.27
C ARG A 105 -17.33 -4.68 8.08
N ASP A 106 -16.55 -4.92 7.03
CA ASP A 106 -16.97 -5.80 5.93
C ASP A 106 -16.62 -7.28 6.15
N LYS A 107 -15.98 -7.61 7.30
CA LYS A 107 -15.48 -8.95 7.67
C LYS A 107 -14.35 -9.39 6.72
N THR A 108 -13.28 -8.61 6.68
CA THR A 108 -12.11 -8.85 5.83
C THR A 108 -10.80 -8.55 6.58
N MET A 109 -9.67 -8.76 5.91
CA MET A 109 -8.36 -8.36 6.43
C MET A 109 -8.24 -6.87 6.79
N VAL A 110 -9.09 -6.01 6.23
CA VAL A 110 -9.17 -4.59 6.57
C VAL A 110 -9.54 -4.38 8.04
N ASP A 111 -10.31 -5.28 8.65
CA ASP A 111 -10.72 -5.16 10.05
C ASP A 111 -9.53 -5.30 11.02
N ALA A 112 -8.58 -6.19 10.71
CA ALA A 112 -7.33 -6.32 11.47
C ALA A 112 -6.39 -5.14 11.21
N LEU A 113 -6.19 -4.79 9.93
CA LEU A 113 -5.27 -3.71 9.54
C LEU A 113 -5.73 -2.33 10.02
N ALA A 114 -7.03 -2.03 9.96
CA ALA A 114 -7.57 -0.77 10.43
C ALA A 114 -7.38 -0.61 11.95
N ALA A 115 -7.65 -1.68 12.72
CA ALA A 115 -7.43 -1.66 14.17
C ALA A 115 -5.93 -1.46 14.51
N ALA A 116 -5.02 -2.12 13.78
CA ALA A 116 -3.59 -1.91 13.94
C ALA A 116 -3.16 -0.48 13.59
N ALA A 117 -3.68 0.08 12.49
CA ALA A 117 -3.35 1.43 12.06
C ALA A 117 -3.87 2.50 13.04
N GLU A 118 -5.07 2.34 13.58
CA GLU A 118 -5.61 3.20 14.65
C GLU A 118 -4.71 3.17 15.90
N GLN A 119 -4.23 1.98 16.28
CA GLN A 119 -3.31 1.83 17.39
C GLN A 119 -1.95 2.50 17.11
N ALA A 120 -1.39 2.28 15.92
CA ALA A 120 -0.12 2.91 15.51
C ALA A 120 -0.18 4.44 15.56
N ASN A 121 -1.30 5.03 15.13
CA ASN A 121 -1.51 6.48 15.18
C ASN A 121 -1.59 7.04 16.62
N THR A 122 -1.96 6.20 17.58
CA THR A 122 -1.99 6.58 19.01
C THR A 122 -0.60 6.47 19.64
N ASP A 123 0.21 5.53 19.15
CA ASP A 123 1.48 5.12 19.77
C ASP A 123 2.72 5.72 19.09
N VAL A 124 2.57 6.84 18.36
CA VAL A 124 3.64 7.48 17.59
C VAL A 124 4.89 7.87 18.40
N ALA A 125 4.76 7.99 19.72
CA ALA A 125 5.85 8.33 20.63
C ALA A 125 6.54 7.10 21.26
N LEU A 126 6.00 5.89 21.06
CA LEU A 126 6.57 4.67 21.62
C LEU A 126 7.75 4.17 20.80
N GLN A 127 8.60 3.35 21.44
CA GLN A 127 9.64 2.61 20.74
C GLN A 127 9.00 1.55 19.83
N LEU A 128 9.66 1.27 18.71
CA LEU A 128 9.13 0.38 17.67
C LEU A 128 8.69 -1.00 18.21
N PRO A 129 9.47 -1.71 19.06
CA PRO A 129 9.05 -3.02 19.57
C PRO A 129 7.76 -2.95 20.40
N GLU A 130 7.62 -1.92 21.24
CA GLU A 130 6.42 -1.71 22.06
C GLU A 130 5.21 -1.33 21.20
N ALA A 131 5.39 -0.39 20.26
CA ALA A 131 4.36 0.02 19.32
C ALA A 131 3.87 -1.18 18.48
N LEU A 132 4.78 -2.02 17.98
CA LEU A 132 4.45 -3.22 17.21
C LEU A 132 3.66 -4.24 18.04
N SER A 133 4.06 -4.49 19.30
CA SER A 133 3.28 -5.38 20.18
C SER A 133 1.85 -4.90 20.38
N ARG A 134 1.64 -3.59 20.58
CA ARG A 134 0.30 -3.01 20.73
C ARG A 134 -0.50 -3.07 19.42
N CYS A 135 0.14 -2.82 18.29
CA CYS A 135 -0.48 -2.97 16.96
C CYS A 135 -0.91 -4.42 16.70
N ALA A 136 -0.08 -5.41 17.06
CA ALA A 136 -0.41 -6.83 16.92
C ALA A 136 -1.62 -7.23 17.78
N GLN A 137 -1.67 -6.76 19.03
CA GLN A 137 -2.82 -6.97 19.92
C GLN A 137 -4.10 -6.33 19.35
N ALA A 138 -4.00 -5.09 18.85
CA ALA A 138 -5.13 -4.41 18.22
C ALA A 138 -5.61 -5.14 16.95
N ALA A 139 -4.68 -5.66 16.13
CA ALA A 139 -5.01 -6.47 14.96
C ALA A 139 -5.74 -7.77 15.33
N MET A 140 -5.31 -8.45 16.40
CA MET A 140 -5.98 -9.65 16.90
C MET A 140 -7.39 -9.32 17.40
N ALA A 141 -7.55 -8.23 18.16
CA ALA A 141 -8.88 -7.77 18.58
C ALA A 141 -9.78 -7.38 17.39
N GLY A 142 -9.20 -6.82 16.32
CA GLY A 142 -9.88 -6.55 15.05
C GLY A 142 -10.35 -7.84 14.38
N THR A 143 -9.50 -8.87 14.36
CA THR A 143 -9.81 -10.22 13.88
C THR A 143 -10.94 -10.87 14.68
N GLU A 144 -10.86 -10.89 16.00
CA GLU A 144 -11.90 -11.48 16.87
C GLU A 144 -13.26 -10.84 16.64
N ARG A 145 -13.30 -9.52 16.45
CA ARG A 145 -14.53 -8.81 16.08
C ARG A 145 -15.15 -9.34 14.78
N THR A 146 -14.35 -9.84 13.83
CA THR A 146 -14.90 -10.42 12.60
C THR A 146 -15.72 -11.68 12.86
N CYS A 147 -15.45 -12.45 13.92
CA CYS A 147 -16.19 -13.68 14.22
C CYS A 147 -17.71 -13.44 14.40
N THR A 148 -18.12 -12.26 14.88
CA THR A 148 -19.53 -11.92 15.11
C THR A 148 -20.19 -11.18 13.96
N MET A 149 -19.47 -10.95 12.86
CA MET A 149 -19.95 -10.19 11.71
C MET A 149 -20.53 -11.08 10.60
N THR A 150 -21.58 -10.57 9.95
CA THR A 150 -21.99 -11.05 8.62
C THR A 150 -21.08 -10.44 7.57
N ALA A 151 -20.55 -11.25 6.66
CA ALA A 151 -19.63 -10.79 5.63
C ALA A 151 -20.33 -9.94 4.57
N ARG A 152 -19.73 -8.81 4.21
CA ARG A 152 -20.25 -7.90 3.16
C ARG A 152 -19.40 -7.89 1.91
N PHE A 153 -18.17 -8.42 2.00
CA PHE A 153 -17.21 -8.47 0.91
C PHE A 153 -16.62 -9.89 0.74
N GLY A 154 -16.00 -10.14 -0.42
CA GLY A 154 -15.33 -11.41 -0.71
C GLY A 154 -16.28 -12.60 -0.89
N ARG A 155 -15.72 -13.82 -0.80
CA ARG A 155 -16.48 -15.08 -0.98
C ARG A 155 -17.42 -15.37 0.20
N ALA A 156 -17.03 -14.97 1.40
CA ALA A 156 -17.79 -15.22 2.63
C ALA A 156 -19.16 -14.53 2.64
N LYS A 157 -19.34 -13.44 1.87
CA LYS A 157 -20.64 -12.75 1.74
C LYS A 157 -21.78 -13.67 1.30
N ASN A 158 -21.47 -14.71 0.52
CA ASN A 158 -22.45 -15.65 -0.02
C ASN A 158 -23.00 -16.61 1.04
N LEU A 159 -22.40 -16.65 2.25
CA LEU A 159 -22.84 -17.51 3.35
C LEU A 159 -23.89 -16.84 4.24
N GLY A 160 -24.07 -15.52 4.14
CA GLY A 160 -24.98 -14.76 5.02
C GLY A 160 -24.68 -15.00 6.49
N GLU A 161 -25.73 -15.28 7.29
CA GLU A 161 -25.62 -15.53 8.73
C GLU A 161 -24.76 -16.76 9.07
N ARG A 162 -24.55 -17.70 8.14
CA ARG A 162 -23.68 -18.86 8.35
C ARG A 162 -22.21 -18.50 8.50
N ALA A 163 -21.81 -17.27 8.17
CA ALA A 163 -20.46 -16.77 8.40
C ALA A 163 -20.24 -16.32 9.86
N ILE A 164 -21.30 -16.15 10.64
CA ILE A 164 -21.22 -15.78 12.07
C ILE A 164 -20.70 -16.99 12.85
N GLY A 165 -19.84 -16.73 13.83
CA GLY A 165 -19.11 -17.74 14.61
C GLY A 165 -17.74 -18.11 14.03
N HIS A 166 -17.40 -17.61 12.84
CA HIS A 166 -16.13 -17.87 12.18
C HIS A 166 -15.38 -16.56 11.88
N CYS A 167 -14.16 -16.41 12.37
CA CYS A 167 -13.34 -15.24 12.07
C CYS A 167 -12.87 -15.26 10.60
N ASP A 168 -12.65 -14.08 10.02
CA ASP A 168 -12.14 -13.97 8.66
C ASP A 168 -10.69 -14.48 8.59
N PRO A 169 -10.37 -15.47 7.71
CA PRO A 169 -9.01 -15.96 7.56
C PRO A 169 -8.02 -14.89 7.08
N GLY A 170 -8.48 -13.88 6.32
CA GLY A 170 -7.64 -12.77 5.89
C GLY A 170 -7.21 -11.89 7.08
N ALA A 171 -8.16 -11.55 7.96
CA ALA A 171 -7.89 -10.84 9.20
C ALA A 171 -6.94 -11.61 10.12
N VAL A 172 -7.20 -12.91 10.34
CA VAL A 172 -6.31 -13.80 11.12
C VAL A 172 -4.88 -13.76 10.55
N SER A 173 -4.73 -13.89 9.23
CA SER A 173 -3.42 -13.88 8.58
C SER A 173 -2.67 -12.58 8.84
N MET A 174 -3.34 -11.42 8.73
CA MET A 174 -2.71 -10.12 8.99
C MET A 174 -2.34 -9.92 10.46
N ALA A 175 -3.19 -10.37 11.39
CA ALA A 175 -2.89 -10.32 12.82
C ALA A 175 -1.67 -11.18 13.18
N LEU A 176 -1.55 -12.38 12.61
CA LEU A 176 -0.38 -13.25 12.81
C LEU A 176 0.90 -12.66 12.23
N ILE A 177 0.84 -12.03 11.05
CA ILE A 177 2.01 -11.33 10.49
C ILE A 177 2.50 -10.24 11.45
N LEU A 178 1.60 -9.41 11.96
CA LEU A 178 1.96 -8.36 12.92
C LEU A 178 2.47 -8.93 14.24
N GLN A 179 1.92 -10.05 14.69
CA GLN A 179 2.42 -10.76 15.87
C GLN A 179 3.86 -11.23 15.66
N PHE A 180 4.18 -11.89 14.55
CA PHE A 180 5.56 -12.32 14.27
C PHE A 180 6.52 -11.15 14.07
N MET A 181 6.06 -10.04 13.47
CA MET A 181 6.86 -8.82 13.40
C MET A 181 7.18 -8.27 14.79
N ALA A 182 6.20 -8.26 15.69
CA ALA A 182 6.41 -7.83 17.08
C ALA A 182 7.38 -8.75 17.81
N GLU A 183 7.19 -10.08 17.71
CA GLU A 183 8.09 -11.07 18.31
C GLU A 183 9.53 -10.92 17.80
N PHE A 184 9.73 -10.70 16.51
CA PHE A 184 11.04 -10.45 15.92
C PHE A 184 11.66 -9.15 16.41
N ALA A 185 10.88 -8.07 16.54
CA ALA A 185 11.37 -6.77 16.99
C ALA A 185 11.87 -6.76 18.46
N HIS A 186 11.51 -7.77 19.25
CA HIS A 186 12.00 -7.98 20.62
C HIS A 186 13.20 -8.94 20.70
N GLN A 187 13.67 -9.48 19.57
CA GLN A 187 14.89 -10.29 19.54
C GLN A 187 16.08 -9.35 19.35
N ASP A 188 16.95 -9.28 20.37
CA ASP A 188 18.24 -8.57 20.32
C ASP A 188 19.21 -9.19 19.28
#